data_AF-A0A670YK65-F1
#
_entry.id   AF-A0A670YK65-F1
#
_cell.length_a   1.000
_cell.length_b   1.000
_cell.length_c   1.000
_cell.angle_alpha   90.00
_cell.angle_beta   90.00
_cell.angle_gamma   90.00
#
_symmetry.space_group_name_H-M   'P 1'
#
loop_
_entity.id
_entity.type
_entity.pdbx_description
1 polymer ?
#
loop_
_entity_poly.entity_id
_entity_poly.type
_entity_poly.pdbx_seq_one_letter_code
_entity_poly.pdbx_strand_id
1 'polypeptide(L)'
;IFLKAVVLLILVLAVGNLAHEENINKINKKQRGRTTNNCPTQPGIQENTKFPETMKVHIPLAQAESMNRMPHDVKNRSLSPWDYSVKEDPNRFPHTISEASCRYTVCLDSTGKNLNYAMNSVPIQQEILVLKRKHIGCKQSYWLEKQMITVGCTCAFPTSNAYQ
;
A
#
# COMPACT_ATOMS: atom_id res chain seq x y z
N ILE A 1 -13.06 -6.58 -68.49
CA ILE A 1 -13.84 -7.40 -67.53
C ILE A 1 -13.58 -6.94 -66.09
N PHE A 2 -12.33 -6.87 -65.65
CA PHE A 2 -11.95 -6.40 -64.31
C PHE A 2 -12.47 -5.00 -63.92
N LEU A 3 -12.41 -4.02 -64.83
CA LEU A 3 -12.86 -2.65 -64.50
C LEU A 3 -14.37 -2.56 -64.23
N LYS A 4 -15.19 -3.36 -64.93
CA LYS A 4 -16.65 -3.42 -64.70
C LYS A 4 -16.99 -4.05 -63.35
N ALA A 5 -16.21 -5.04 -62.91
CA ALA A 5 -16.40 -5.69 -61.62
C ALA A 5 -16.04 -4.76 -60.45
N VAL A 6 -14.99 -3.94 -60.59
CA VAL A 6 -14.59 -2.97 -59.57
C VAL A 6 -15.62 -1.84 -59.45
N VAL A 7 -16.17 -1.35 -60.56
CA VAL A 7 -17.23 -0.32 -60.54
C VAL A 7 -18.52 -0.84 -59.90
N LEU A 8 -18.90 -2.11 -60.18
CA LEU A 8 -20.04 -2.74 -59.52
C LEU A 8 -19.83 -2.90 -58.00
N LEU A 9 -18.63 -3.26 -57.57
CA LEU A 9 -18.31 -3.40 -56.15
C LEU A 9 -18.40 -2.06 -55.41
N ILE A 10 -17.91 -0.97 -56.02
CA ILE A 10 -17.97 0.37 -55.43
C ILE A 10 -19.42 0.89 -55.37
N LEU A 11 -20.25 0.61 -56.38
CA LEU A 11 -21.67 0.97 -56.37
C LEU A 11 -22.45 0.19 -55.29
N VAL A 12 -22.15 -1.10 -55.07
CA VAL A 12 -22.77 -1.88 -54.00
C VAL A 12 -22.38 -1.36 -52.61
N LEU A 13 -21.12 -0.94 -52.43
CA LEU A 13 -20.66 -0.36 -51.16
C LEU A 13 -21.22 1.05 -50.90
N ALA A 14 -21.52 1.82 -51.95
CA ALA A 14 -22.10 3.16 -51.82
C ALA A 14 -23.61 3.17 -51.48
N VAL A 15 -24.33 2.07 -51.74
CA VAL A 15 -25.78 1.95 -51.48
C VAL A 15 -26.07 1.40 -50.07
N GLY A 16 -25.06 0.91 -49.34
CA GLY A 16 -25.21 0.25 -48.04
C GLY A 16 -25.25 1.13 -46.80
N ASN A 17 -25.22 2.46 -46.91
CA ASN A 17 -25.31 3.36 -45.75
C ASN A 17 -26.32 4.48 -46.00
N LEU A 18 -27.60 4.12 -45.99
CA LEU A 18 -28.70 5.05 -45.78
C LEU A 18 -29.78 4.35 -44.95
N ALA A 19 -30.23 5.06 -43.91
CA ALA A 19 -31.26 4.71 -42.92
C ALA A 19 -30.80 3.91 -41.68
N HIS A 20 -30.26 4.61 -40.69
CA HIS A 20 -30.85 4.57 -39.34
C HIS A 20 -30.58 5.90 -38.62
N GLU A 21 -31.47 6.85 -38.84
CA GLU A 21 -31.62 8.04 -38.03
C GLU A 21 -32.63 7.71 -36.93
N GLU A 22 -32.15 7.50 -35.70
CA GLU A 22 -32.99 7.54 -34.50
C GLU A 22 -32.63 8.78 -33.67
N ASN A 23 -33.68 9.52 -33.36
CA ASN A 23 -33.70 10.84 -32.77
C ASN A 23 -34.05 10.72 -31.27
N ILE A 24 -33.51 11.65 -30.48
CA ILE A 24 -33.95 12.04 -29.13
C ILE A 24 -33.87 10.99 -28.01
N ASN A 25 -32.82 11.12 -27.18
CA ASN A 25 -33.05 11.44 -25.76
C ASN A 25 -31.82 12.16 -25.18
N LYS A 26 -31.87 13.50 -25.22
CA LYS A 26 -31.13 14.35 -24.28
C LYS A 26 -31.67 14.06 -22.88
N ILE A 27 -31.17 12.99 -22.26
CA ILE A 27 -31.29 12.84 -20.82
C ILE A 27 -30.41 13.95 -20.25
N ASN A 28 -31.07 15.00 -19.78
CA ASN A 28 -30.55 15.90 -18.77
C ASN A 28 -30.01 15.04 -17.62
N LYS A 29 -28.75 14.58 -17.70
CA LYS A 29 -27.96 14.34 -16.50
C LYS A 29 -27.70 15.74 -15.93
N LYS A 30 -28.75 16.26 -15.29
CA LYS A 30 -28.69 17.18 -14.16
C LYS A 30 -27.41 16.79 -13.46
N GLN A 31 -26.40 17.66 -13.53
CA GLN A 31 -25.29 17.62 -12.61
C GLN A 31 -25.97 17.47 -11.25
N ARG A 32 -26.00 16.25 -10.73
CA ARG A 32 -26.27 16.02 -9.33
C ARG A 32 -25.03 16.60 -8.71
N GLY A 33 -25.06 17.92 -8.52
CA GLY A 33 -24.15 18.64 -7.66
C GLY A 33 -24.10 17.76 -6.44
N ARG A 34 -22.97 17.07 -6.29
CA ARG A 34 -22.71 16.25 -5.12
C ARG A 34 -22.83 17.26 -4.01
N THR A 35 -23.87 17.10 -3.20
CA THR A 35 -24.23 17.94 -2.07
C THR A 35 -22.91 18.27 -1.38
N THR A 36 -22.45 19.50 -1.53
CA THR A 36 -21.34 20.00 -0.74
C THR A 36 -21.90 20.04 0.66
N ASN A 37 -21.63 18.97 1.43
CA ASN A 37 -21.89 18.97 2.85
C ASN A 37 -21.19 20.22 3.37
N ASN A 38 -21.98 21.19 3.83
CA ASN A 38 -21.51 22.43 4.44
C ASN A 38 -20.65 22.03 5.63
N CYS A 39 -19.35 21.92 5.42
CA CYS A 39 -18.41 21.56 6.45
C CYS A 39 -17.75 22.85 6.91
N PRO A 40 -18.05 23.35 8.13
CA PRO A 40 -17.52 24.62 8.60
C PRO A 40 -16.00 24.59 8.56
N THR A 41 -15.39 25.56 7.87
CA THR A 41 -13.95 25.79 7.94
C THR A 41 -13.62 26.21 9.37
N GLN A 42 -12.75 25.46 10.06
CA GLN A 42 -12.29 25.89 11.39
C GLN A 42 -11.45 27.17 11.22
N PRO A 43 -11.81 28.29 11.87
CA PRO A 43 -10.97 29.48 11.86
C PRO A 43 -9.84 29.34 12.90
N GLY A 44 -8.59 29.54 12.49
CA GLY A 44 -7.51 29.91 13.42
C GLY A 44 -6.24 29.07 13.47
N ILE A 45 -5.85 28.33 12.42
CA ILE A 45 -4.51 27.73 12.38
C ILE A 45 -3.55 28.75 11.77
N GLN A 46 -2.61 29.28 12.56
CA GLN A 46 -1.56 30.16 12.05
C GLN A 46 -0.66 29.35 11.10
N GLU A 47 -0.73 29.68 9.82
CA GLU A 47 0.00 28.98 8.76
C GLU A 47 1.50 29.30 8.83
N ASN A 48 2.30 28.32 9.20
CA ASN A 48 3.75 28.40 9.06
C ASN A 48 4.09 28.25 7.56
N THR A 49 4.44 29.35 6.90
CA THR A 49 4.57 29.51 5.44
C THR A 49 5.64 28.65 4.76
N LYS A 50 6.34 27.79 5.51
CA LYS A 50 7.44 26.96 5.01
C LYS A 50 6.98 25.61 4.42
N PHE A 51 5.78 25.13 4.77
CA PHE A 51 5.23 23.86 4.27
C PHE A 51 3.77 24.02 3.83
N PRO A 52 3.35 23.38 2.72
CA PRO A 52 1.96 23.44 2.27
C PRO A 52 1.04 22.77 3.30
N GLU A 53 -0.10 23.39 3.59
CA GLU A 53 -1.11 22.86 4.51
C GLU A 53 -1.71 21.54 4.00
N THR A 54 -1.80 21.36 2.68
CA THR A 54 -2.30 20.12 2.06
C THR A 54 -1.48 19.73 0.82
N MET A 55 -1.22 18.43 0.66
CA MET A 55 -0.59 17.86 -0.53
C MET A 55 -1.56 16.91 -1.24
N LYS A 56 -1.71 17.07 -2.56
CA LYS A 56 -2.39 16.07 -3.40
C LYS A 56 -1.41 14.95 -3.71
N VAL A 57 -1.64 13.78 -3.13
CA VAL A 57 -0.81 12.60 -3.38
C VAL A 57 -1.55 11.65 -4.32
N HIS A 58 -0.95 11.34 -5.46
CA HIS A 58 -1.37 10.21 -6.27
C HIS A 58 -0.56 9.00 -5.79
N ILE A 59 -1.21 8.07 -5.09
CA ILE A 59 -0.58 6.84 -4.63
C ILE A 59 -0.95 5.75 -5.64
N PRO A 60 -0.14 5.52 -6.68
CA PRO A 60 -0.31 4.31 -7.45
C PRO A 60 -0.10 3.15 -6.48
N LEU A 61 -1.10 2.29 -6.34
CA LEU A 61 -0.87 0.96 -5.80
C LEU A 61 0.04 0.28 -6.82
N ALA A 62 1.35 0.37 -6.61
CA ALA A 62 2.28 -0.56 -7.23
C ALA A 62 1.68 -1.93 -6.97
N GLN A 63 1.55 -2.76 -8.01
CA GLN A 63 1.25 -4.16 -7.80
C GLN A 63 2.22 -4.61 -6.72
N ALA A 64 1.69 -4.96 -5.54
CA ALA A 64 2.49 -5.60 -4.54
C ALA A 64 2.90 -6.89 -5.23
N GLU A 65 4.08 -6.89 -5.86
CA GLU A 65 4.73 -8.13 -6.23
C GLU A 65 4.62 -8.95 -4.97
N SER A 66 3.90 -10.07 -5.10
CA SER A 66 3.63 -10.93 -3.97
C SER A 66 4.95 -11.08 -3.23
N MET A 67 5.02 -10.63 -1.97
CA MET A 67 6.16 -10.87 -1.08
C MET A 67 6.28 -12.38 -0.75
N ASN A 68 5.97 -13.25 -1.70
CA ASN A 68 6.55 -14.55 -1.82
C ASN A 68 8.05 -14.32 -2.02
N ARG A 69 8.85 -14.51 -0.96
CA ARG A 69 10.29 -14.90 -0.94
C ARG A 69 11.11 -14.26 0.20
N MET A 70 10.53 -13.94 1.36
CA MET A 70 11.22 -14.50 2.53
C MET A 70 10.75 -15.95 2.52
N PRO A 71 11.61 -16.94 2.21
CA PRO A 71 11.18 -18.32 2.35
C PRO A 71 10.59 -18.43 3.75
N HIS A 72 9.32 -18.85 3.87
CA HIS A 72 8.68 -18.98 5.20
C HIS A 72 9.51 -19.88 6.13
N ASP A 73 10.44 -20.63 5.57
CA ASP A 73 11.44 -21.40 6.29
C ASP A 73 12.41 -20.53 7.13
N VAL A 74 12.73 -19.28 6.78
CA VAL A 74 13.85 -18.56 7.43
C VAL A 74 13.53 -18.26 8.89
N LYS A 75 12.29 -17.87 9.19
CA LYS A 75 11.86 -17.63 10.58
C LYS A 75 12.04 -18.85 11.48
N ASN A 76 11.93 -20.05 10.91
CA ASN A 76 12.02 -21.32 11.62
C ASN A 76 13.43 -21.93 11.58
N ARG A 77 14.23 -21.64 10.56
CA ARG A 77 15.60 -22.15 10.38
C ARG A 77 16.69 -21.20 10.86
N SER A 78 16.33 -19.99 11.29
CA SER A 78 17.25 -19.05 11.93
C SER A 78 17.75 -19.59 13.27
N LEU A 79 19.01 -19.27 13.62
CA LEU A 79 19.52 -19.49 14.98
C LEU A 79 18.76 -18.65 16.02
N SER A 80 18.14 -17.55 15.61
CA SER A 80 17.28 -16.72 16.44
C SER A 80 15.86 -16.73 15.87
N PRO A 81 15.08 -17.83 16.03
CA PRO A 81 13.78 -17.97 15.38
C PRO A 81 12.74 -16.98 15.92
N TRP A 82 11.74 -16.65 15.11
CA TRP A 82 10.69 -15.69 15.46
C TRP A 82 9.31 -16.10 14.96
N ASP A 83 8.28 -15.54 15.60
CA ASP A 83 6.88 -15.62 15.18
C ASP A 83 6.36 -14.25 14.74
N TYR A 84 5.41 -14.25 13.81
CA TYR A 84 4.76 -13.01 13.38
C TYR A 84 3.45 -12.82 14.11
N SER A 85 3.27 -11.63 14.68
CA SER A 85 1.99 -11.11 15.13
C SER A 85 1.43 -10.18 14.05
N VAL A 86 0.14 -10.32 13.75
CA VAL A 86 -0.53 -9.50 12.74
C VAL A 86 -1.23 -8.34 13.43
N LYS A 87 -0.86 -7.11 13.08
CA LYS A 87 -1.45 -5.87 13.61
C LYS A 87 -2.32 -5.21 12.55
N GLU A 88 -3.62 -5.17 12.82
CA GLU A 88 -4.61 -4.54 11.96
C GLU A 88 -4.99 -3.14 12.47
N ASP A 89 -5.07 -2.19 11.55
CA ASP A 89 -5.60 -0.84 11.83
C ASP A 89 -6.42 -0.36 10.61
N PRO A 90 -7.76 -0.36 10.68
CA PRO A 90 -8.62 0.01 9.56
C PRO A 90 -8.48 1.49 9.16
N ASN A 91 -7.82 2.29 9.99
CA ASN A 91 -7.53 3.70 9.75
C ASN A 91 -6.10 3.93 9.27
N ARG A 92 -5.42 2.88 8.80
CA ARG A 92 -4.05 2.94 8.28
C ARG A 92 -3.91 2.21 6.94
N PHE A 93 -2.99 2.68 6.10
CA PHE A 93 -2.44 1.92 4.99
C PHE A 93 -0.93 1.69 5.19
N PRO A 94 -0.41 0.45 5.08
CA PRO A 94 -1.18 -0.78 4.88
C PRO A 94 -2.06 -1.09 6.11
N HIS A 95 -3.24 -1.68 5.84
CA HIS A 95 -4.20 -2.06 6.88
C HIS A 95 -3.57 -3.04 7.86
N THR A 96 -2.90 -4.04 7.30
CA THR A 96 -2.28 -5.14 8.04
C THR A 96 -0.76 -5.02 7.99
N ILE A 97 -0.11 -5.13 9.15
CA ILE A 97 1.34 -5.18 9.29
C ILE A 97 1.69 -6.41 10.12
N SER A 98 2.62 -7.23 9.64
CA SER A 98 3.17 -8.35 10.41
C SER A 98 4.44 -7.90 11.14
N GLU A 99 4.46 -8.07 12.46
CA GLU A 99 5.63 -7.77 13.30
C GLU A 99 6.20 -9.05 13.92
N ALA A 100 7.51 -9.22 13.79
CA ALA A 100 8.23 -10.35 14.34
C ALA A 100 8.47 -10.20 15.86
N SER A 101 8.40 -11.33 16.56
CA SER A 101 8.81 -11.48 17.96
C SER A 101 9.76 -12.67 18.07
N CYS A 102 10.95 -12.45 18.64
CA CYS A 102 11.92 -13.54 18.83
C CYS A 102 11.35 -14.56 19.82
N ARG A 103 11.49 -15.86 19.51
CA ARG A 103 10.99 -16.94 20.38
C ARG A 103 11.80 -17.10 21.66
N TYR A 104 13.08 -16.78 21.59
CA TYR A 104 14.03 -16.90 22.68
C TYR A 104 14.78 -15.58 22.85
N THR A 105 15.27 -15.31 24.06
CA THR A 105 16.16 -14.16 24.34
C THR A 105 17.60 -14.44 23.94
N VAL A 106 18.01 -15.72 23.93
CA VAL A 106 19.31 -16.21 23.46
C VAL A 106 19.16 -16.95 22.14
N CYS A 107 20.27 -17.22 21.45
CA CYS A 107 20.22 -17.97 20.19
C CYS A 107 20.15 -19.48 20.42
N LEU A 108 19.78 -20.24 19.40
CA LEU A 108 20.02 -21.67 19.29
C LEU A 108 21.49 -21.94 18.95
N ASP A 109 21.97 -23.12 19.35
CA ASP A 109 23.26 -23.64 18.89
C ASP A 109 23.20 -24.08 17.41
N SER A 110 24.36 -24.45 16.86
CA SER A 110 24.48 -24.92 15.47
C SER A 110 23.68 -26.18 15.15
N THR A 111 23.22 -26.91 16.17
CA THR A 111 22.38 -28.11 16.00
C THR A 111 20.88 -27.79 16.00
N GLY A 112 20.49 -26.59 16.46
CA GLY A 112 19.11 -26.17 16.61
C GLY A 112 18.36 -26.84 17.77
N LYS A 113 19.06 -27.59 18.64
CA LYS A 113 18.44 -28.38 19.73
C LYS A 113 18.57 -27.74 21.10
N ASN A 114 19.64 -26.99 21.34
CA ASN A 114 19.87 -26.33 22.62
C ASN A 114 20.05 -24.83 22.44
N LEU A 115 19.96 -24.11 23.56
CA LEU A 115 20.20 -22.68 23.62
C LEU A 115 21.71 -22.40 23.82
N ASN A 116 22.23 -21.45 23.04
CA ASN A 116 23.57 -20.90 23.18
C ASN A 116 23.52 -19.59 23.97
N TYR A 117 23.80 -19.65 25.27
CA TYR A 117 23.80 -18.50 26.18
C TYR A 117 24.93 -17.50 25.94
N ALA A 118 25.91 -17.82 25.08
CA ALA A 118 26.96 -16.88 24.70
C ALA A 118 26.51 -15.87 23.63
N MET A 119 25.29 -15.97 23.12
CA MET A 119 24.75 -15.08 22.07
C MET A 119 23.28 -14.72 22.35
N ASN A 120 22.88 -13.52 21.94
CA ASN A 120 21.54 -12.98 22.14
C ASN A 120 20.75 -12.99 20.83
N SER A 121 19.47 -13.36 20.93
CA SER A 121 18.49 -13.12 19.88
C SER A 121 18.04 -11.66 19.97
N VAL A 122 18.33 -10.89 18.93
CA VAL A 122 18.02 -9.45 18.88
C VAL A 122 17.03 -9.14 17.76
N PRO A 123 15.98 -8.32 18.02
CA PRO A 123 15.01 -7.94 17.01
C PRO A 123 15.66 -6.99 16.00
N ILE A 124 15.40 -7.21 14.71
CA ILE A 124 15.75 -6.27 13.64
C ILE A 124 14.56 -5.34 13.43
N GLN A 125 14.77 -4.05 13.68
CA GLN A 125 13.75 -3.02 13.50
C GLN A 125 13.94 -2.27 12.18
N GLN A 126 12.83 -1.88 11.57
CA GLN A 126 12.77 -1.08 10.34
C GLN A 126 11.78 0.07 10.53
N GLU A 127 12.19 1.28 10.15
CA GLU A 127 11.27 2.42 10.03
C GLU A 127 10.52 2.31 8.70
N ILE A 128 9.18 2.35 8.77
CA ILE A 128 8.31 2.39 7.60
C ILE A 128 7.41 3.63 7.65
N LEU A 129 6.97 4.08 6.48
CA LEU A 129 5.93 5.10 6.37
C LEU A 129 4.56 4.46 6.29
N VAL A 130 3.64 4.92 7.13
CA VAL A 130 2.24 4.51 7.10
C VAL A 130 1.35 5.71 6.84
N LEU A 131 0.31 5.52 6.04
CA LEU A 131 -0.69 6.55 5.79
C LEU A 131 -1.85 6.35 6.77
N LYS A 132 -2.08 7.31 7.65
CA LYS A 132 -3.20 7.31 8.60
C LYS A 132 -4.35 8.12 8.05
N ARG A 133 -5.57 7.77 8.47
CA ARG A 133 -6.78 8.49 8.10
C ARG A 133 -7.69 8.68 9.31
N LYS A 134 -8.31 9.85 9.45
CA LYS A 134 -9.32 10.11 10.47
C LYS A 134 -10.37 11.11 9.96
N HIS A 135 -11.62 10.94 10.39
CA HIS A 135 -12.65 11.93 10.18
C HIS A 135 -12.47 13.09 11.17
N ILE A 136 -12.28 14.30 10.65
CA ILE A 136 -12.26 15.54 11.43
C ILE A 136 -13.44 16.39 10.94
N GLY A 137 -14.47 16.51 11.79
CA GLY A 137 -15.77 17.02 11.37
C GLY A 137 -16.35 16.16 10.24
N CYS A 138 -16.68 16.79 9.12
CA CYS A 138 -17.20 16.14 7.91
C CYS A 138 -16.14 15.99 6.81
N LYS A 139 -14.85 16.19 7.12
CA LYS A 139 -13.74 15.94 6.19
C LYS A 139 -12.96 14.70 6.62
N GLN A 140 -12.52 13.92 5.63
CA GLN A 140 -11.56 12.85 5.82
C GLN A 140 -10.16 13.45 5.71
N SER A 141 -9.43 13.43 6.81
CA SER A 141 -8.04 13.88 6.88
C SER A 141 -7.10 12.68 6.76
N TYR A 142 -5.94 12.91 6.15
CA TYR A 142 -4.88 11.93 5.97
C TYR A 142 -3.53 12.53 6.37
N TRP A 143 -2.65 11.74 6.96
CA TRP A 143 -1.27 12.15 7.26
C TRP A 143 -0.33 10.95 7.17
N LEU A 144 0.95 11.25 6.91
CA LEU A 144 2.02 10.25 6.94
C LEU A 144 2.60 10.19 8.36
N GLU A 145 2.86 8.98 8.82
CA GLU A 145 3.47 8.71 10.11
C GLU A 145 4.62 7.71 9.94
N LYS A 146 5.72 7.92 10.68
CA LYS A 146 6.81 6.95 10.78
C LYS A 146 6.46 5.93 11.83
N GLN A 147 6.49 4.65 11.47
CA GLN A 147 6.24 3.55 12.39
C GLN A 147 7.46 2.61 12.40
N MET A 148 8.00 2.34 13.58
CA MET A 148 9.01 1.31 13.77
C MET A 148 8.34 -0.07 13.84
N ILE A 149 8.81 -1.02 13.04
CA ILE A 149 8.32 -2.40 13.03
C ILE A 149 9.48 -3.37 13.19
N THR A 150 9.24 -4.52 13.82
CA THR A 150 10.22 -5.61 13.85
C THR A 150 10.00 -6.53 12.66
N VAL A 151 11.01 -6.70 11.80
CA VAL A 151 10.90 -7.49 10.57
C VAL A 151 11.37 -8.95 10.74
N GLY A 152 12.22 -9.19 11.73
CA GLY A 152 12.78 -10.50 12.06
C GLY A 152 13.70 -10.42 13.27
N CYS A 153 14.43 -11.49 13.53
CA CYS A 153 15.45 -11.53 14.58
C CYS A 153 16.78 -12.00 14.01
N THR A 154 17.88 -11.54 14.61
CA THR A 154 19.24 -12.00 14.31
C THR A 154 19.95 -12.45 15.58
N CYS A 155 21.04 -13.19 15.41
CA CYS A 155 21.88 -13.64 16.50
C CYS A 155 23.13 -12.77 16.58
N ALA A 156 23.38 -12.18 17.74
CA ALA A 156 24.52 -11.30 17.97
C ALA A 156 25.26 -11.67 19.24
N PHE A 157 26.56 -11.35 19.28
CA PHE A 157 27.30 -11.41 20.55
C PHE A 157 26.70 -10.41 21.55
N PRO A 158 26.73 -10.71 22.86
CA PRO A 158 26.35 -9.77 23.90
C PRO A 158 27.17 -8.49 23.76
N THR A 159 26.57 -7.36 24.10
CA THR A 159 27.26 -6.07 24.13
C THR A 159 28.43 -6.14 25.12
N SER A 160 29.65 -6.28 24.60
CA SER A 160 30.87 -6.02 25.36
C SER A 160 31.31 -4.59 25.10
N ASN A 161 31.76 -3.87 26.12
CA ASN A 161 32.35 -2.52 26.03
C ASN A 161 33.58 -2.42 25.10
N ALA A 162 34.01 -3.53 24.46
CA ALA A 162 35.15 -3.59 23.55
C ALA A 162 34.84 -3.11 22.11
N TYR A 163 33.57 -2.87 21.76
CA TYR A 163 33.15 -2.46 20.41
C TYR A 163 32.40 -1.12 20.39
N GLN A 164 32.55 -0.31 21.44
CA GLN A 164 31.93 1.01 21.56
C GLN A 164 32.98 2.11 21.49
#